data_AF-A0A7S3BDW3-F1
#
_entry.id   AF-A0A7S3BDW3-F1
#
_cell.length_a   1.000
_cell.length_b   1.000
_cell.length_c   1.000
_cell.angle_alpha   90.00
_cell.angle_beta   90.00
_cell.angle_gamma   90.00
#
_symmetry.space_group_name_H-M   'P 1'
#
loop_
_entity.id
_entity.type
_entity.pdbx_description
1 polymer ?
#
loop_
_entity_poly.entity_id
_entity_poly.type
_entity_poly.pdbx_seq_one_letter_code
_entity_poly.pdbx_strand_id
1 'polypeptide(L)'
;MPVTVFCISEGLKKLRQAGFYQPDAMQTVKLWRGIKNIKMGEEFLCSGGAEPAPMSTTKSLQTAVEYSSSETPVLMRIWSEGWLMRGADVAFLSAFPSEKEMLFPPLTYLIPKYPGTKPMEVVVKGHRTRTYHILDVIAQLPAS
;
A
#
# COMPACT_ATOMS: atom_id res chain seq x y z
N MET A 1 -2.55 -19.68 12.64
CA MET A 1 -1.67 -19.84 11.46
C MET A 1 -0.30 -19.16 11.63
N PRO A 2 0.50 -19.42 12.69
CA PRO A 2 1.78 -18.69 12.88
C PRO A 2 2.86 -19.06 11.84
N VAL A 3 2.98 -20.34 11.51
CA VAL A 3 4.01 -20.85 10.57
C VAL A 3 3.84 -20.24 9.17
N THR A 4 2.60 -20.15 8.68
CA THR A 4 2.31 -19.54 7.36
C THR A 4 2.72 -18.07 7.32
N VAL A 5 2.36 -17.31 8.35
CA VAL A 5 2.72 -15.88 8.45
C VAL A 5 4.24 -15.71 8.53
N PHE A 6 4.93 -16.56 9.30
CA PHE A 6 6.39 -16.59 9.36
C PHE A 6 7.01 -16.84 7.98
N CYS A 7 6.55 -17.86 7.25
CA CYS A 7 7.04 -18.16 5.90
C CYS A 7 6.81 -17.01 4.92
N ILE A 8 5.66 -16.34 4.99
CA ILE A 8 5.37 -15.16 4.17
C ILE A 8 6.35 -14.03 4.50
N SER A 9 6.53 -13.69 5.78
CA SER A 9 7.45 -12.63 6.21
C SER A 9 8.90 -12.89 5.77
N GLU A 10 9.39 -14.11 5.95
CA GLU A 10 10.74 -14.51 5.53
C GLU A 10 10.90 -14.51 4.00
N GLY A 11 9.88 -14.96 3.27
CA GLY A 11 9.86 -14.88 1.80
C GLY A 11 9.93 -13.44 1.31
N LEU A 12 9.12 -12.55 1.89
CA LEU A 12 9.11 -11.12 1.55
C LEU A 12 10.44 -10.45 1.87
N LYS A 13 11.11 -10.82 2.97
CA LYS A 13 12.45 -10.32 3.30
C LYS A 13 13.46 -10.65 2.20
N LYS A 14 13.48 -11.89 1.70
CA LYS A 14 14.37 -12.33 0.61
C LYS A 14 14.03 -11.65 -0.72
N LEU A 15 12.76 -11.53 -1.07
CA LEU A 15 12.33 -10.86 -2.30
C LEU A 15 12.68 -9.36 -2.29
N ARG A 16 12.56 -8.70 -1.14
CA ARG A 16 12.97 -7.30 -0.99
C ARG A 16 14.48 -7.10 -1.15
N GLN A 17 15.30 -8.04 -0.65
CA GLN A 17 16.74 -8.04 -0.92
C GLN A 17 17.04 -8.15 -2.41
N ALA A 18 16.30 -8.96 -3.17
CA ALA A 18 16.44 -9.01 -4.62
C ALA A 18 16.09 -7.67 -5.30
N GLY A 19 15.18 -6.90 -4.72
CA GLY A 19 14.82 -5.54 -5.16
C GLY A 19 16.00 -4.55 -5.14
N PHE A 20 17.04 -4.79 -4.33
CA PHE A 20 18.26 -3.97 -4.33
C PHE A 20 19.00 -4.02 -5.67
N TYR A 21 18.94 -5.15 -6.38
CA TYR A 21 19.65 -5.34 -7.64
C TYR A 21 18.87 -4.83 -8.86
N GLN A 22 17.67 -4.29 -8.66
CA GLN A 22 16.87 -3.74 -9.76
C GLN A 22 17.39 -2.35 -10.17
N PRO A 23 17.35 -1.99 -11.47
CA PRO A 23 17.81 -0.68 -11.93
C PRO A 23 17.10 0.52 -11.29
N ASP A 24 15.86 0.32 -10.83
CA ASP A 24 15.02 1.33 -10.18
C ASP A 24 15.07 1.25 -8.65
N ALA A 25 16.04 0.52 -8.08
CA ALA A 25 16.14 0.27 -6.64
C ALA A 25 16.17 1.55 -5.80
N MET A 26 16.78 2.63 -6.28
CA MET A 26 16.86 3.90 -5.54
C MET A 26 15.74 4.89 -5.89
N GLN A 27 14.88 4.55 -6.85
CA GLN A 27 13.83 5.46 -7.28
C GLN A 27 12.66 5.50 -6.29
N THR A 28 12.07 6.68 -6.16
CA THR A 28 10.79 6.84 -5.46
C THR A 28 9.66 6.30 -6.33
N VAL A 29 8.89 5.36 -5.80
CA VAL A 29 7.76 4.73 -6.48
C VAL A 29 6.47 5.06 -5.74
N LYS A 30 5.44 5.43 -6.49
CA LYS A 30 4.08 5.58 -5.96
C LYS A 30 3.37 4.23 -6.03
N LEU A 31 2.98 3.72 -4.86
CA LEU A 31 2.14 2.53 -4.74
C LEU A 31 0.75 2.94 -4.27
N TRP A 32 -0.25 2.16 -4.63
CA TRP A 32 -1.65 2.45 -4.35
C TRP A 32 -2.29 1.31 -3.58
N ARG A 33 -3.16 1.63 -2.62
CA ARG A 33 -4.02 0.67 -1.94
C ARG A 33 -5.44 1.21 -1.92
N GLY A 34 -6.36 0.42 -2.44
CA GLY A 34 -7.80 0.71 -2.38
C GLY A 34 -8.43 0.00 -1.20
N ILE A 35 -9.24 0.72 -0.43
CA ILE A 35 -9.95 0.20 0.74
C ILE A 35 -11.43 0.53 0.60
N LYS A 36 -12.28 -0.46 0.87
CA LYS A 36 -13.74 -0.34 0.84
C LYS A 36 -14.30 -0.03 2.21
N ASN A 37 -15.36 0.77 2.26
CA ASN A 37 -16.22 0.92 3.44
C ASN A 37 -15.48 1.30 4.74
N ILE A 38 -14.44 2.14 4.61
CA ILE A 38 -13.68 2.63 5.76
C ILE A 38 -13.80 4.15 5.83
N LYS A 39 -14.05 4.64 7.04
CA LYS A 39 -13.81 6.03 7.43
C LYS A 39 -12.48 6.06 8.19
N MET A 40 -11.54 6.88 7.73
CA MET A 40 -10.29 7.06 8.45
C MET A 40 -10.55 7.79 9.76
N GLY A 41 -10.17 7.17 10.87
CA GLY A 41 -10.25 7.81 12.19
C GLY A 41 -9.26 8.96 12.31
N GLU A 42 -9.59 9.95 13.14
CA GLU A 42 -8.70 11.09 13.42
C GLU A 42 -7.36 10.62 13.99
N GLU A 43 -7.35 9.56 14.79
CA GLU A 43 -6.14 8.94 15.32
C GLU A 43 -5.19 8.52 14.19
N PHE A 44 -5.69 7.79 13.18
CA PHE A 44 -4.87 7.40 12.04
C PHE A 44 -4.31 8.62 11.30
N LEU A 45 -5.11 9.68 11.11
CA LEU A 45 -4.68 10.91 10.43
C LEU A 45 -3.61 11.69 11.21
N CYS A 46 -3.52 11.49 12.52
CA CYS A 46 -2.56 12.16 13.40
C CYS A 46 -1.30 11.33 13.65
N SER A 47 -1.44 10.05 13.99
CA SER A 47 -0.34 9.18 14.45
C SER A 47 -0.06 7.98 13.54
N GLY A 48 -0.93 7.72 12.55
CA GLY A 48 -0.83 6.54 11.71
C GLY A 48 -1.36 5.27 12.36
N GLY A 49 -0.95 4.12 11.84
CA GLY A 49 -1.37 2.83 12.38
C GLY A 49 -0.67 1.64 11.73
N ALA A 50 -0.67 0.50 12.44
CA ALA A 50 -0.10 -0.74 11.94
C ALA A 50 -1.15 -1.57 11.19
N GLU A 51 -0.80 -2.08 10.01
CA GLU A 51 -1.56 -3.14 9.35
C GLU A 51 -1.12 -4.50 9.92
N PRO A 52 -2.00 -5.24 10.62
CA PRO A 52 -1.63 -6.51 11.26
C PRO A 52 -1.40 -7.64 10.24
N ALA A 53 -1.95 -7.53 9.04
CA ALA A 53 -1.83 -8.51 7.97
C ALA A 53 -0.74 -8.11 6.96
N PRO A 54 -0.30 -9.02 6.06
CA PRO A 54 0.42 -8.60 4.86
C PRO A 54 -0.38 -7.54 4.10
N MET A 55 0.27 -6.41 3.79
CA MET A 55 -0.42 -5.26 3.19
C MET A 55 -0.17 -5.23 1.68
N SER A 56 -1.18 -5.64 0.92
CA SER A 56 -1.16 -5.57 -0.54
C SER A 56 -1.27 -4.12 -1.05
N THR A 57 -0.45 -3.78 -2.03
CA THR A 57 -0.48 -2.52 -2.78
C THR A 57 -0.22 -2.78 -4.26
N THR A 58 -0.49 -1.83 -5.14
CA THR A 58 -0.32 -1.97 -6.59
C THR A 58 0.38 -0.75 -7.19
N LYS A 59 1.14 -0.97 -8.27
CA LYS A 59 1.66 0.12 -9.12
C LYS A 59 0.56 0.75 -10.02
N SER A 60 -0.64 0.17 -10.08
CA SER A 60 -1.76 0.58 -10.92
C SER A 60 -2.83 1.31 -10.12
N LEU A 61 -3.00 2.63 -10.37
CA LEU A 61 -4.10 3.39 -9.75
C LEU A 61 -5.47 2.81 -10.12
N GLN A 62 -5.63 2.34 -11.36
CA GLN A 62 -6.89 1.74 -11.83
C GLN A 62 -7.28 0.51 -10.99
N THR A 63 -6.31 -0.36 -10.72
CA THR A 63 -6.52 -1.55 -9.87
C THR A 63 -6.93 -1.12 -8.46
N ALA A 64 -6.25 -0.15 -7.84
CA ALA A 64 -6.66 0.36 -6.53
C ALA A 64 -8.06 0.99 -6.51
N VAL A 65 -8.46 1.67 -7.59
CA VAL A 65 -9.82 2.21 -7.77
C VAL A 65 -10.85 1.07 -7.81
N GLU A 66 -10.58 -0.01 -8.53
CA GLU A 66 -11.45 -1.19 -8.58
C GLU A 66 -11.58 -1.85 -7.20
N TYR A 67 -10.47 -2.02 -6.48
CA TYR A 67 -10.45 -2.56 -5.12
C TYR A 67 -11.09 -1.65 -4.07
N SER A 68 -11.23 -0.34 -4.31
CA SER A 68 -11.91 0.58 -3.37
C SER A 68 -13.38 0.81 -3.69
N SER A 69 -13.88 0.31 -4.83
CA SER A 69 -15.26 0.49 -5.30
C SER A 69 -16.30 0.14 -4.23
N SER A 70 -16.83 1.17 -3.57
CA SER A 70 -17.75 1.09 -2.43
C SER A 70 -18.41 2.46 -2.16
N GLU A 71 -19.29 2.56 -1.16
CA GLU A 71 -19.96 3.82 -0.79
C GLU A 71 -19.00 4.83 -0.15
N THR A 72 -18.01 4.34 0.59
CA THR A 72 -16.98 5.16 1.25
C THR A 72 -15.59 4.66 0.84
N PRO A 73 -15.14 4.98 -0.38
CA PRO A 73 -13.86 4.51 -0.90
C PRO A 73 -12.69 5.35 -0.36
N VAL A 74 -11.63 4.67 0.07
CA VAL A 74 -10.35 5.32 0.40
C VAL A 74 -9.26 4.80 -0.52
N LEU A 75 -8.44 5.73 -1.03
CA LEU A 75 -7.22 5.43 -1.76
C LEU A 75 -6.03 5.91 -0.92
N MET A 76 -5.17 4.98 -0.53
CA MET A 76 -3.87 5.34 0.02
C MET A 76 -2.84 5.42 -1.11
N ARG A 77 -2.10 6.51 -1.16
CA ARG A 77 -0.91 6.67 -2.00
C ARG A 77 0.33 6.53 -1.12
N ILE A 78 0.99 5.39 -1.23
CA ILE A 78 2.21 5.09 -0.48
C ILE A 78 3.40 5.65 -1.28
N TRP A 79 4.15 6.56 -0.66
CA TRP A 79 5.42 7.05 -1.19
C TRP A 79 6.55 6.12 -0.73
N SER A 80 7.00 5.23 -1.62
CA SER A 80 8.09 4.30 -1.35
C SER A 80 9.41 4.88 -1.83
N GLU A 81 10.27 5.29 -0.90
CA GLU A 81 11.59 5.85 -1.21
C GLU A 81 12.66 4.76 -1.20
N GLY A 82 13.19 4.45 -2.38
CA GLY A 82 14.18 3.39 -2.56
C GLY A 82 13.64 1.99 -2.24
N TRP A 83 14.53 1.00 -2.32
CA TRP A 83 14.21 -0.42 -2.18
C TRP A 83 13.98 -0.80 -0.72
N LEU A 84 14.66 -0.14 0.22
CA LEU A 84 14.60 -0.47 1.64
C LEU A 84 13.19 -0.23 2.19
N MET A 85 12.51 0.82 1.74
CA MET A 85 11.14 1.14 2.19
C MET A 85 10.06 0.48 1.31
N ARG A 86 10.46 -0.25 0.26
CA ARG A 86 9.54 -0.85 -0.71
C ARG A 86 9.08 -2.23 -0.25
N GLY A 87 7.81 -2.54 -0.49
CA GLY A 87 7.29 -3.92 -0.45
C GLY A 87 8.01 -4.82 -1.49
N ALA A 88 7.82 -6.12 -1.37
CA ALA A 88 8.32 -7.08 -2.35
C ALA A 88 7.45 -7.05 -3.61
N ASP A 89 8.05 -7.09 -4.80
CA ASP A 89 7.31 -7.37 -6.03
C ASP A 89 6.95 -8.87 -6.04
N VAL A 90 5.65 -9.17 -5.98
CA VAL A 90 5.14 -10.55 -5.94
C VAL A 90 4.34 -10.89 -7.20
N ALA A 91 4.36 -10.03 -8.22
CA ALA A 91 3.60 -10.24 -9.45
C ALA A 91 3.91 -11.58 -10.12
N PHE A 92 5.15 -12.05 -10.04
CA PHE A 92 5.56 -13.35 -10.62
C PHE A 92 5.02 -14.59 -9.87
N LEU A 93 4.61 -14.43 -8.61
CA LEU A 93 4.00 -15.49 -7.77
C LEU A 93 2.49 -15.34 -7.65
N SER A 94 1.96 -14.16 -7.95
CA SER A 94 0.56 -13.82 -7.75
C SER A 94 -0.35 -14.59 -8.70
N ALA A 95 -1.55 -14.94 -8.22
CA ALA A 95 -2.63 -15.43 -9.07
C ALA A 95 -3.13 -14.37 -10.07
N PHE A 96 -2.83 -13.08 -9.81
CA PHE A 96 -3.21 -11.95 -10.65
C PHE A 96 -1.99 -11.08 -11.03
N PRO A 97 -1.03 -11.58 -11.84
CA PRO A 97 0.19 -10.84 -12.17
C PRO A 97 -0.04 -9.45 -12.78
N SER A 98 -1.15 -9.28 -13.51
CA SER A 98 -1.55 -8.01 -14.13
C SER A 98 -1.85 -6.90 -13.11
N GLU A 99 -2.14 -7.25 -11.86
CA GLU A 99 -2.37 -6.28 -10.79
C GLU A 99 -1.09 -5.61 -10.30
N LYS A 100 0.10 -6.09 -10.70
CA LYS A 100 1.42 -5.50 -10.35
C LYS A 100 1.55 -5.27 -8.85
N GLU A 101 1.24 -6.32 -8.09
CA GLU A 101 1.20 -6.30 -6.65
C GLU A 101 2.60 -6.11 -6.04
N MET A 102 2.69 -5.17 -5.10
CA MET A 102 3.80 -4.99 -4.19
C MET A 102 3.31 -5.29 -2.77
N LEU A 103 3.85 -6.34 -2.16
CA LEU A 103 3.38 -6.85 -0.87
C LEU A 103 4.32 -6.44 0.25
N PHE A 104 3.76 -5.79 1.26
CA PHE A 104 4.48 -5.43 2.50
C PHE A 104 4.24 -6.51 3.57
N PRO A 105 5.21 -6.76 4.46
CA PRO A 105 5.06 -7.73 5.52
C PRO A 105 3.99 -7.29 6.55
N PRO A 106 3.47 -8.23 7.36
CA PRO A 106 2.68 -7.92 8.55
C PRO A 106 3.36 -6.87 9.43
N LEU A 107 2.55 -6.11 10.18
CA LEU A 107 2.99 -5.04 11.09
C LEU A 107 3.72 -3.90 10.37
N THR A 108 3.42 -3.70 9.08
CA THR A 108 3.84 -2.48 8.38
C THR A 108 3.07 -1.30 8.97
N TYR A 109 3.81 -0.31 9.46
CA TYR A 109 3.24 0.90 10.03
C TYR A 109 3.05 1.95 8.93
N LEU A 110 1.83 2.46 8.79
CA LEU A 110 1.48 3.51 7.86
C LEU A 110 1.47 4.85 8.58
N ILE A 111 2.28 5.79 8.11
CA ILE A 111 2.39 7.14 8.67
C ILE A 111 1.78 8.12 7.67
N PRO A 112 0.80 8.96 8.05
CA PRO A 112 0.34 10.05 7.20
C PRO A 112 1.52 10.95 6.82
N LYS A 113 1.71 11.19 5.53
CA LYS A 113 2.80 12.05 5.05
C LYS A 113 2.65 13.49 5.53
N TYR A 114 1.40 13.92 5.72
CA TYR A 114 1.03 15.25 6.19
C TYR A 114 0.08 15.10 7.39
N PRO A 115 0.62 14.88 8.62
CA PRO A 115 -0.21 14.64 9.81
C PRO A 115 -1.22 15.75 10.08
N GLY A 116 -2.43 15.37 10.48
CA GLY A 116 -3.52 16.31 10.81
C GLY A 116 -4.15 17.01 9.59
N THR A 117 -3.72 16.70 8.37
CA THR A 117 -4.35 17.23 7.15
C THR A 117 -5.51 16.36 6.69
N LYS A 118 -6.54 17.01 6.13
CA LYS A 118 -7.68 16.29 5.55
C LYS A 118 -7.24 15.57 4.26
N PRO A 119 -7.70 14.33 4.02
CA PRO A 119 -7.49 13.65 2.75
C PRO A 119 -7.94 14.52 1.56
N MET A 120 -7.21 14.45 0.45
CA MET A 120 -7.61 15.14 -0.77
C MET A 120 -8.84 14.47 -1.37
N GLU A 121 -9.85 15.25 -1.72
CA GLU A 121 -11.00 14.74 -2.46
C GLU A 121 -10.75 14.85 -3.97
N VAL A 122 -10.77 13.71 -4.65
CA VAL A 122 -10.64 13.65 -6.11
C VAL A 122 -11.91 13.08 -6.70
N VAL A 123 -12.53 13.86 -7.58
CA VAL A 123 -13.70 13.45 -8.35
C VAL A 123 -13.24 12.77 -9.63
N VAL A 124 -13.45 11.46 -9.73
CA VAL A 124 -13.18 10.71 -10.97
C VAL A 124 -14.48 10.64 -11.76
N LYS A 125 -14.46 11.23 -12.97
CA LYS A 125 -15.57 11.19 -13.92
C LYS A 125 -15.46 9.93 -14.79
N GLY A 126 -16.37 8.99 -14.59
CA GLY A 126 -16.56 7.80 -15.42
C GLY A 126 -18.05 7.62 -15.77
N HIS A 127 -18.53 6.37 -15.93
CA HIS A 127 -19.97 6.11 -16.09
C HIS A 127 -20.81 6.53 -14.88
N ARG A 128 -20.21 6.57 -13.69
CA ARG A 128 -20.73 7.23 -12.49
C ARG A 128 -19.64 8.12 -11.92
N THR A 129 -19.97 9.36 -11.62
CA THR A 129 -19.08 10.26 -10.88
C THR A 129 -18.88 9.71 -9.47
N ARG A 130 -17.63 9.58 -9.02
CA ARG A 130 -17.29 9.16 -7.65
C ARG A 130 -16.23 10.06 -7.06
N THR A 131 -16.39 10.37 -5.78
CA THR A 131 -15.39 11.07 -4.98
C THR A 131 -14.53 10.04 -4.26
N TYR A 132 -13.22 10.17 -4.39
CA TYR A 132 -12.23 9.37 -3.66
C TYR A 132 -11.51 10.26 -2.66
N HIS A 133 -11.34 9.77 -1.43
CA HIS A 133 -10.43 10.37 -0.47
C HIS A 133 -9.04 9.77 -0.68
N ILE A 134 -8.10 10.60 -1.13
CA ILE A 134 -6.70 10.22 -1.31
C ILE A 134 -5.91 10.62 -0.08
N LEU A 135 -5.26 9.64 0.53
CA LEU A 135 -4.38 9.83 1.68
C LEU A 135 -2.94 9.48 1.32
N ASP A 136 -2.06 10.47 1.43
CA ASP A 136 -0.63 10.27 1.27
C ASP A 136 -0.03 9.64 2.53
N VAL A 137 0.64 8.51 2.38
CA VAL A 137 1.25 7.78 3.48
C VAL A 137 2.68 7.35 3.16
N ILE A 138 3.47 7.15 4.20
CA ILE A 138 4.79 6.51 4.18
C ILE A 138 4.64 5.17 4.89
N ALA A 139 5.18 4.10 4.30
CA ALA A 139 5.20 2.79 4.92
C ALA A 139 6.53 2.60 5.66
N GLN A 140 6.46 2.41 6.97
CA GLN A 140 7.58 2.00 7.81
C GLN A 140 7.47 0.50 8.09
N LEU A 141 8.51 -0.23 7.68
CA LEU A 141 8.57 -1.67 7.88
C LEU A 141 8.94 -2.02 9.32
N PRO A 142 8.49 -3.18 9.84
CA PRO A 142 8.89 -3.64 11.16
C PRO A 142 10.41 -3.85 11.23
N ALA A 143 11.00 -3.61 12.40
CA ALA A 143 12.38 -4.00 12.67
C ALA A 143 12.51 -5.53 12.52
N SER A 144 13.59 -5.96 11.87
CA SER A 144 13.90 -7.38 11.63
C SER A 144 14.42 -8.08 12.87
#